data_AF-A0A022QRV4-F1
#
_entry.id   AF-A0A022QRV4-F1
#
_cell.length_a   1.000
_cell.length_b   1.000
_cell.length_c   1.000
_cell.angle_alpha   90.00
_cell.angle_beta   90.00
_cell.angle_gamma   90.00
#
_symmetry.space_group_name_H-M   'P 1'
#
loop_
_entity.id
_entity.type
_entity.pdbx_description
1 polymer ?
#
loop_
_entity_poly.entity_id
_entity_poly.type
_entity_poly.pdbx_seq_one_letter_code
_entity_poly.pdbx_strand_id
1 'polypeptide(L)'
;MGIISGGARNSRQARRLKREDCRHTKYDSAFSEWKILIGSMDWKEHAMGKEGAERYRTHNLPNCACSPGVYELAVALVLRRHSGIIILVPVYVGQTENIRNRLQDYGRNGAHLESNGLLVSDVFSRGFSIVYRWAPMKSKEEAEETEKEMLIECYDYAWNKRNNGERRPDD
;
A
#
# COMPACT_ATOMS: atom_id res chain seq x y z
N MET A 1 15.27 13.72 -53.51
CA MET A 1 13.97 13.17 -53.03
C MET A 1 14.27 12.14 -51.96
N GLY A 2 13.58 12.19 -50.82
CA GLY A 2 13.67 11.19 -49.75
C GLY A 2 13.81 11.77 -48.34
N ILE A 3 12.71 12.33 -47.84
CA ILE A 3 12.38 12.56 -46.41
C ILE A 3 12.22 11.13 -45.79
N ILE A 4 12.45 10.75 -44.52
CA ILE A 4 11.82 11.20 -43.26
C ILE A 4 12.55 10.59 -42.04
N SER A 5 12.72 11.43 -41.01
CA SER A 5 12.60 11.18 -39.55
C SER A 5 12.91 9.80 -38.95
N GLY A 6 13.80 9.82 -37.96
CA GLY A 6 13.80 8.89 -36.84
C GLY A 6 14.18 9.63 -35.56
N GLY A 7 13.27 10.48 -35.08
CA GLY A 7 13.44 11.17 -33.80
C GLY A 7 13.64 10.16 -32.68
N ALA A 8 14.85 10.09 -32.14
CA ALA A 8 15.12 9.44 -30.88
C ALA A 8 14.33 10.18 -29.79
N ARG A 9 13.11 9.71 -29.52
CA ARG A 9 12.41 10.02 -28.29
C ARG A 9 13.27 9.48 -27.16
N ASN A 10 14.12 10.34 -26.62
CA ASN A 10 14.78 10.16 -25.34
C ASN A 10 13.68 9.88 -24.31
N SER A 11 13.39 8.61 -24.06
CA SER A 11 12.60 8.18 -22.91
C SER A 11 13.45 8.40 -21.66
N ARG A 12 13.47 9.63 -21.16
CA ARG A 12 13.83 9.91 -19.76
C ARG A 12 12.70 9.38 -18.87
N GLN A 13 12.43 8.08 -18.88
CA GLN A 13 11.94 7.43 -17.68
C GLN A 13 13.17 7.25 -16.81
N ALA A 14 13.36 8.16 -15.86
CA ALA A 14 14.24 7.87 -14.73
C ALA A 14 13.85 6.48 -14.21
N ARG A 15 14.84 5.59 -14.04
CA ARG A 15 14.59 4.20 -13.63
C ARG A 15 14.03 4.25 -12.21
N ARG A 16 12.69 4.22 -12.08
CA ARG A 16 12.00 4.24 -10.79
C ARG A 16 12.58 3.18 -9.88
N LEU A 17 12.71 3.49 -8.60
CA LEU A 17 13.23 2.54 -7.62
C LEU A 17 12.10 1.61 -7.20
N LYS A 18 12.35 0.30 -7.18
CA LYS A 18 11.46 -0.67 -6.54
C LYS A 18 11.24 -0.24 -5.09
N ARG A 19 9.99 0.00 -4.69
CA ARG A 19 9.70 0.54 -3.36
C ARG A 19 10.20 -0.40 -2.25
N GLU A 20 10.11 -1.70 -2.49
CA GLU A 20 10.56 -2.79 -1.63
C GLU A 20 12.08 -2.76 -1.34
N ASP A 21 12.88 -2.19 -2.24
CA ASP A 21 14.34 -2.05 -2.07
C ASP A 21 14.71 -0.75 -1.32
N CYS A 22 13.75 0.18 -1.17
CA CYS A 22 13.97 1.47 -0.53
C CYS A 22 13.71 1.40 0.98
N ARG A 23 14.79 1.38 1.77
CA ARG A 23 14.70 1.43 3.24
C ARG A 23 14.12 2.74 3.76
N HIS A 24 14.42 3.84 3.08
CA HIS A 24 13.95 5.17 3.44
C HIS A 24 13.38 5.90 2.23
N THR A 25 12.34 6.69 2.47
CA THR A 25 11.73 7.57 1.46
C THR A 25 11.81 9.03 1.88
N LYS A 26 11.78 9.94 0.89
CA LYS A 26 11.76 11.39 1.16
C LYS A 26 10.56 11.83 2.00
N TYR A 27 9.51 11.02 2.04
CA TYR A 27 8.27 11.31 2.77
C TYR A 27 8.22 10.67 4.17
N ASP A 28 9.22 9.88 4.58
CA ASP A 28 9.14 9.10 5.83
C ASP A 28 8.85 9.95 7.06
N SER A 29 9.36 11.18 7.11
CA SER A 29 9.12 12.10 8.24
C SER A 29 7.68 12.60 8.33
N ALA A 30 6.92 12.55 7.24
CA ALA A 30 5.51 12.97 7.19
C ALA A 30 4.55 11.80 7.47
N PHE A 31 4.99 10.56 7.24
CA PHE A 31 4.17 9.38 7.48
C PHE A 31 4.18 8.98 8.96
N SER A 32 3.06 8.43 9.40
CA SER A 32 2.96 7.75 10.69
C SER A 32 3.89 6.55 10.76
N GLU A 33 4.10 6.04 11.98
CA GLU A 33 4.62 4.69 12.17
C GLU A 33 3.70 3.65 11.51
N TRP A 34 4.29 2.50 11.16
CA TRP A 34 3.56 1.36 10.62
C TRP A 34 2.67 0.72 11.70
N LYS A 35 1.42 0.44 11.35
CA LYS A 35 0.45 -0.26 12.21
C LYS A 35 -0.18 -1.43 11.48
N ILE A 36 -0.54 -2.47 12.21
CA ILE A 36 -1.26 -3.63 11.63
C ILE A 36 -2.69 -3.20 11.29
N LEU A 37 -3.05 -3.32 10.03
CA LEU A 37 -4.44 -3.15 9.57
C LEU A 37 -5.18 -4.47 9.73
N ILE A 38 -4.64 -5.55 9.15
CA ILE A 38 -5.20 -6.89 9.17
C ILE A 38 -4.10 -7.86 9.57
N GLY A 39 -4.28 -8.52 10.71
CA GLY A 39 -3.40 -9.59 11.16
C GLY A 39 -3.60 -10.86 10.34
N SER A 40 -2.55 -11.68 10.26
CA SER A 40 -2.52 -12.90 9.45
C SER A 40 -3.64 -13.91 9.77
N MET A 41 -4.19 -13.87 10.99
CA MET A 41 -5.23 -14.79 11.45
C MET A 41 -6.61 -14.12 11.54
N ASP A 42 -6.72 -12.80 11.42
CA ASP A 42 -7.92 -12.02 11.73
C ASP A 42 -9.12 -12.52 10.92
N TRP A 43 -8.93 -12.74 9.62
CA TRP A 43 -9.99 -13.24 8.74
C TRP A 43 -10.40 -14.67 9.04
N LYS A 44 -9.43 -15.53 9.38
CA LYS A 44 -9.69 -16.93 9.74
C LYS A 44 -10.44 -17.01 11.05
N GLU A 45 -10.01 -16.28 12.07
CA GLU A 45 -10.64 -16.25 13.40
C GLU A 45 -12.05 -15.67 13.32
N HIS A 46 -12.24 -14.60 12.54
CA HIS A 46 -13.56 -14.04 12.27
C HIS A 46 -14.47 -15.04 11.54
N ALA A 47 -13.96 -15.73 10.50
CA ALA A 47 -14.72 -16.74 9.76
C ALA A 47 -15.10 -17.95 10.64
N MET A 48 -14.28 -18.30 11.64
CA MET A 48 -14.56 -19.33 12.63
C MET A 48 -15.51 -18.86 13.74
N GLY A 49 -15.98 -17.61 13.72
CA GLY A 49 -16.88 -17.06 14.74
C GLY A 49 -16.27 -16.98 16.14
N LYS A 50 -14.94 -16.88 16.23
CA LYS A 50 -14.24 -16.79 17.52
C LYS A 50 -14.66 -15.50 18.23
N GLU A 51 -14.95 -15.61 19.52
CA GLU A 51 -15.37 -14.46 20.33
C GLU A 51 -14.31 -13.34 20.30
N GLY A 52 -14.75 -12.11 19.99
CA GLY A 52 -13.87 -10.94 19.87
C GLY A 52 -13.00 -10.90 18.61
N ALA A 53 -13.15 -11.84 17.67
CA ALA A 53 -12.40 -11.81 16.41
C ALA A 53 -12.98 -10.79 15.43
N GLU A 54 -12.19 -9.74 15.16
CA GLU A 54 -12.50 -8.74 14.13
C GLU A 54 -11.79 -9.07 12.82
N ARG A 55 -12.36 -8.68 11.67
CA ARG A 55 -11.70 -8.81 10.36
C ARG A 55 -10.44 -7.93 10.22
N TYR A 56 -10.33 -6.89 11.03
CA TYR A 56 -9.24 -5.92 10.99
C TYR A 56 -9.13 -5.20 12.34
N ARG A 57 -7.98 -4.57 12.60
CA ARG A 57 -7.66 -3.94 13.88
C ARG A 57 -8.27 -2.53 13.97
N THR A 58 -9.53 -2.45 14.37
CA THR A 58 -10.29 -1.18 14.47
C THR A 58 -9.61 -0.14 15.36
N HIS A 59 -9.00 -0.58 16.48
CA HIS A 59 -8.25 0.25 17.43
C HIS A 59 -6.95 0.84 16.86
N ASN A 60 -6.41 0.24 15.80
CA ASN A 60 -5.20 0.76 15.16
C ASN A 60 -5.50 1.92 14.21
N LEU A 61 -6.76 2.16 13.85
CA LEU A 61 -7.14 3.18 12.86
C LEU A 61 -6.95 4.61 13.36
N PRO A 62 -6.67 5.58 12.46
CA PRO A 62 -6.40 6.96 12.86
C PRO A 62 -7.65 7.64 13.44
N ASN A 63 -7.55 8.26 14.62
CA ASN A 63 -8.70 8.87 15.32
C ASN A 63 -9.32 10.08 14.60
N CYS A 64 -8.64 10.71 13.63
CA CYS A 64 -9.23 11.82 12.89
C CYS A 64 -10.26 11.31 11.87
N ALA A 65 -11.51 11.79 11.99
CA ALA A 65 -12.62 11.29 11.20
C ALA A 65 -12.74 11.89 9.79
N CYS A 66 -11.94 12.90 9.39
CA CYS A 66 -12.15 13.66 8.15
C CYS A 66 -10.85 14.24 7.53
N SER A 67 -9.75 13.49 7.52
CA SER A 67 -8.50 13.98 6.92
C SER A 67 -8.27 13.38 5.54
N PRO A 68 -8.19 14.22 4.49
CA PRO A 68 -7.54 13.84 3.25
C PRO A 68 -6.11 13.38 3.55
N GLY A 69 -5.60 12.47 2.75
CA GLY A 69 -4.26 11.97 2.98
C GLY A 69 -3.78 10.95 1.96
N VAL A 70 -2.51 10.62 2.10
CA VAL A 70 -1.86 9.52 1.40
C VAL A 70 -1.62 8.40 2.41
N TYR A 71 -1.78 7.16 1.98
CA TYR A 71 -1.50 5.97 2.76
C TYR A 71 -0.66 4.99 1.96
N GLU A 72 0.20 4.26 2.67
CA GLU A 72 0.91 3.11 2.14
C GLU A 72 0.41 1.83 2.80
N LEU A 73 0.35 0.75 2.03
CA LEU A 73 0.17 -0.60 2.52
C LEU A 73 1.45 -1.40 2.32
N ALA A 74 1.79 -2.22 3.31
CA ALA A 74 2.89 -3.17 3.24
C ALA A 74 2.44 -4.56 3.69
N VAL A 75 3.11 -5.57 3.15
CA VAL A 75 3.04 -6.95 3.65
C VAL A 75 4.10 -7.09 4.74
N ALA A 76 3.66 -7.50 5.93
CA ALA A 76 4.54 -7.78 7.06
C ALA A 76 4.79 -9.28 7.19
N LEU A 77 6.07 -9.66 7.10
CA LEU A 77 6.54 -11.02 7.31
C LEU A 77 7.24 -11.11 8.66
N VAL A 78 6.74 -11.98 9.54
CA VAL A 78 7.42 -12.32 10.79
C VAL A 78 8.40 -13.46 10.49
N LEU A 79 9.67 -13.12 10.27
CA LEU A 79 10.68 -14.10 9.84
C LEU A 79 11.00 -15.10 10.96
N ARG A 80 10.95 -14.66 12.23
CA ARG A 80 11.25 -15.48 13.40
C ARG A 80 10.42 -15.06 14.60
N ARG A 81 9.52 -15.96 15.02
CA ARG A 81 8.59 -15.76 16.16
C ARG A 81 9.28 -15.35 17.47
N HIS A 82 10.58 -15.64 17.62
CA HIS A 82 11.34 -15.34 18.84
C HIS A 82 12.27 -14.13 18.74
N SER A 83 12.69 -13.72 17.54
CA SER A 83 13.63 -12.59 17.39
C SER A 83 12.97 -11.27 17.02
N GLY A 84 11.64 -11.26 16.82
CA GLY A 84 10.87 -10.04 16.55
C GLY A 84 11.21 -9.35 15.23
N ILE A 85 11.95 -10.01 14.33
CA ILE A 85 12.31 -9.43 13.03
C ILE A 85 11.06 -9.43 12.15
N ILE A 86 10.55 -8.23 11.89
CA ILE A 86 9.46 -7.96 10.97
C ILE A 86 10.05 -7.36 9.71
N ILE A 87 9.92 -8.05 8.59
CA ILE A 87 10.23 -7.49 7.27
C ILE A 87 8.95 -6.83 6.76
N LEU A 88 9.04 -5.54 6.44
CA LEU A 88 7.98 -4.77 5.83
C LEU A 88 8.29 -4.58 4.35
N VAL A 89 7.39 -5.05 3.50
CA VAL A 89 7.48 -4.90 2.05
C VAL A 89 6.36 -3.95 1.62
N PRO A 90 6.64 -2.65 1.39
CA PRO A 90 5.62 -1.72 0.93
C PRO A 90 5.22 -2.05 -0.50
N VAL A 91 3.93 -2.32 -0.70
CA VAL A 91 3.39 -2.88 -1.95
C VAL A 91 2.41 -1.96 -2.63
N TYR A 92 1.78 -1.03 -1.90
CA TYR A 92 0.78 -0.13 -2.45
C TYR A 92 0.86 1.26 -1.82
N VAL A 93 0.59 2.30 -2.62
CA VAL A 93 0.31 3.65 -2.15
C VAL A 93 -1.03 4.12 -2.72
N GLY A 94 -1.79 4.86 -1.94
CA GLY A 94 -3.06 5.42 -2.38
C GLY A 94 -3.36 6.75 -1.71
N GLN A 95 -4.23 7.54 -2.33
CA GLN A 95 -4.80 8.74 -1.73
C GLN A 95 -6.29 8.58 -1.39
N THR A 96 -6.79 9.38 -0.46
CA THR A 96 -8.22 9.43 -0.14
C THR A 96 -8.64 10.73 0.55
N GLU A 97 -9.93 11.04 0.51
CA GLU A 97 -10.56 12.10 1.31
C GLU A 97 -10.64 11.75 2.80
N ASN A 98 -10.62 10.45 3.10
CA ASN A 98 -10.84 9.95 4.45
C ASN A 98 -10.05 8.67 4.68
N ILE A 99 -8.89 8.83 5.32
CA ILE A 99 -7.97 7.72 5.61
C ILE A 99 -8.66 6.63 6.42
N ARG A 100 -9.41 6.98 7.46
CA ARG A 100 -10.10 6.01 8.31
C ARG A 100 -11.09 5.17 7.49
N ASN A 101 -11.96 5.80 6.71
CA ASN A 101 -12.97 5.10 5.93
C ASN A 101 -12.32 4.19 4.87
N ARG A 102 -11.25 4.67 4.22
CA ARG A 102 -10.52 3.88 3.22
C ARG A 102 -9.87 2.63 3.84
N LEU A 103 -9.23 2.77 5.01
CA LEU A 103 -8.63 1.65 5.73
C LEU A 103 -9.69 0.67 6.26
N GLN A 104 -10.86 1.16 6.69
CA GLN A 104 -11.98 0.31 7.06
C GLN A 104 -12.50 -0.51 5.88
N ASP A 105 -12.55 0.07 4.68
CA ASP A 105 -13.02 -0.64 3.48
C ASP A 105 -12.10 -1.82 3.11
N TYR A 106 -10.77 -1.63 3.21
CA TYR A 106 -9.81 -2.74 3.11
C TYR A 106 -10.05 -3.82 4.16
N GLY A 107 -10.29 -3.43 5.41
CA GLY A 107 -10.52 -4.38 6.49
C GLY A 107 -11.82 -5.18 6.35
N ARG A 108 -12.88 -4.54 5.85
CA ARG A 108 -14.23 -5.14 5.74
C ARG A 108 -14.38 -6.01 4.52
N ASN A 109 -13.94 -5.53 3.36
CA ASN A 109 -14.26 -6.10 2.05
C ASN A 109 -13.02 -6.32 1.17
N GLY A 110 -11.82 -6.16 1.74
CA GLY A 110 -10.57 -6.12 0.96
C GLY A 110 -10.46 -4.96 -0.04
N ALA A 111 -11.47 -4.07 -0.08
CA ALA A 111 -11.67 -3.02 -1.06
C ALA A 111 -11.42 -3.50 -2.51
N HIS A 112 -10.88 -2.62 -3.36
CA HIS A 112 -10.51 -2.98 -4.73
C HIS A 112 -9.28 -3.90 -4.81
N LEU A 113 -8.60 -4.21 -3.70
CA LEU A 113 -7.52 -5.20 -3.72
C LEU A 113 -8.07 -6.64 -3.69
N GLU A 114 -9.26 -6.86 -3.13
CA GLU A 114 -9.94 -8.16 -3.19
C GLU A 114 -10.64 -8.45 -4.51
N SER A 115 -11.19 -7.43 -5.20
CA SER A 115 -11.78 -7.65 -6.54
C SER A 115 -10.75 -8.04 -7.60
N ASN A 116 -9.46 -7.91 -7.30
CA ASN A 116 -8.33 -8.45 -8.06
C ASN A 116 -7.98 -9.91 -7.68
N GLY A 117 -8.84 -10.57 -6.90
CA GLY A 117 -9.07 -12.01 -6.86
C GLY A 117 -8.16 -12.86 -5.99
N LEU A 118 -6.92 -12.47 -5.71
CA LEU A 118 -5.93 -13.41 -5.13
C LEU A 118 -4.92 -12.79 -4.15
N LEU A 119 -4.75 -11.46 -4.12
CA LEU A 119 -3.62 -10.86 -3.38
C LEU A 119 -3.76 -10.91 -1.86
N VAL A 120 -4.93 -10.52 -1.35
CA VAL A 120 -5.14 -10.34 0.08
C VAL A 120 -5.30 -11.70 0.77
N SER A 121 -6.03 -12.63 0.15
CA SER A 121 -6.18 -14.01 0.61
C SER A 121 -4.86 -14.77 0.60
N ASP A 122 -4.02 -14.61 -0.42
CA ASP A 122 -2.71 -15.27 -0.51
C ASP A 122 -1.71 -14.77 0.53
N VAL A 123 -1.76 -13.46 0.85
CA VAL A 123 -0.96 -12.89 1.94
C VAL A 123 -1.30 -13.57 3.26
N PHE A 124 -2.59 -13.73 3.57
CA PHE A 124 -3.02 -14.36 4.83
C PHE A 124 -2.81 -15.88 4.85
N SER A 125 -2.98 -16.57 3.72
CA SER A 125 -2.73 -18.01 3.63
C SER A 125 -1.26 -18.36 3.90
N ARG A 126 -0.34 -17.45 3.53
CA ARG A 126 1.10 -17.54 3.83
C ARG A 126 1.47 -17.10 5.25
N GLY A 127 0.49 -16.68 6.05
CA GLY A 127 0.69 -16.23 7.42
C GLY A 127 1.26 -14.81 7.54
N PHE A 128 1.15 -14.00 6.48
CA PHE A 128 1.58 -12.61 6.50
C PHE A 128 0.44 -11.68 6.95
N SER A 129 0.79 -10.48 7.40
CA SER A 129 -0.17 -9.46 7.80
C SER A 129 -0.15 -8.27 6.84
N ILE A 130 -1.26 -7.55 6.73
CA ILE A 130 -1.30 -6.26 6.03
C ILE A 130 -1.12 -5.16 7.08
N VAL A 131 -0.08 -4.36 6.90
CA VAL A 131 0.18 -3.17 7.71
C VAL A 131 0.01 -1.92 6.87
N TYR A 132 -0.15 -0.79 7.53
CA TYR A 132 -0.31 0.49 6.88
C TYR A 132 0.45 1.60 7.61
N ARG A 133 0.73 2.68 6.88
CA ARG A 133 1.07 3.99 7.44
C ARG A 133 0.41 5.07 6.61
N TRP A 134 0.27 6.27 7.15
CA TRP A 134 -0.44 7.35 6.46
C TRP A 134 0.13 8.72 6.81
N ALA A 135 -0.12 9.70 5.94
CA ALA A 135 0.22 11.10 6.14
C ALA A 135 -1.03 11.97 5.86
N PRO A 136 -1.44 12.86 6.78
CA PRO A 136 -2.52 13.82 6.52
C PRO A 136 -2.08 14.84 5.46
N MET A 137 -3.01 15.24 4.60
CA MET A 137 -2.86 16.31 3.64
C MET A 137 -3.89 17.40 3.92
N LYS A 138 -3.61 18.65 3.52
CA LYS A 138 -4.50 19.79 3.74
C LYS A 138 -5.72 19.72 2.84
N SER A 139 -5.59 19.10 1.67
CA SER A 139 -6.70 18.86 0.75
C SER A 139 -6.56 17.56 -0.02
N LYS A 140 -7.62 17.21 -0.74
CA LYS A 140 -7.63 16.09 -1.68
C LYS A 140 -6.61 16.28 -2.80
N GLU A 141 -6.56 17.48 -3.36
CA GLU A 141 -5.71 17.83 -4.50
C GLU A 141 -4.24 17.66 -4.11
N GLU A 142 -3.85 18.08 -2.90
CA GLU A 142 -2.50 17.86 -2.36
C GLU A 142 -2.21 16.36 -2.18
N ALA A 143 -3.19 15.56 -1.74
CA ALA A 143 -3.04 14.11 -1.63
C ALA A 143 -2.86 13.44 -2.99
N GLU A 144 -3.57 13.89 -4.02
CA GLU A 144 -3.42 13.42 -5.41
C GLU A 144 -2.07 13.80 -6.01
N GLU A 145 -1.62 15.04 -5.79
CA GLU A 145 -0.31 15.49 -6.24
C GLU A 145 0.81 14.69 -5.57
N THR A 146 0.72 14.47 -4.26
CA THR A 146 1.71 13.69 -3.50
C THR A 146 1.74 12.22 -3.95
N GLU A 147 0.57 11.57 -4.09
CA GLU A 147 0.50 10.20 -4.62
C GLU A 147 1.12 10.12 -6.02
N LYS A 148 0.82 11.09 -6.87
CA LYS A 148 1.34 11.16 -8.23
C LYS A 148 2.85 11.35 -8.25
N GLU A 149 3.40 12.23 -7.42
CA GLU A 149 4.85 12.44 -7.27
C GLU A 149 5.54 11.15 -6.79
N MET A 150 4.96 10.45 -5.81
CA MET A 150 5.46 9.15 -5.33
C MET A 150 5.50 8.09 -6.45
N LEU A 151 4.43 7.99 -7.25
CA LEU A 151 4.29 6.97 -8.31
C LEU A 151 5.04 7.29 -9.61
N ILE A 152 5.08 8.56 -10.01
CA ILE A 152 5.70 8.97 -11.28
C ILE A 152 7.19 9.17 -11.11
N GLU A 153 7.61 9.81 -10.03
CA GLU A 153 8.98 10.33 -9.93
C GLU A 153 9.90 9.44 -9.09
N CYS A 154 9.34 8.70 -8.12
CA CYS A 154 10.16 8.10 -7.07
C CYS A 154 10.13 6.57 -7.09
N TYR A 155 8.95 5.96 -7.03
CA TYR A 155 8.83 4.57 -6.59
C TYR A 155 7.90 3.72 -7.45
N ASP A 156 8.34 2.49 -7.70
CA ASP A 156 7.56 1.44 -8.33
C ASP A 156 6.99 0.51 -7.24
N TYR A 157 5.72 0.69 -6.88
CA TYR A 157 4.95 -0.19 -5.99
C TYR A 157 4.34 -1.37 -6.75
N ALA A 158 4.57 -2.58 -6.24
CA ALA A 158 4.15 -3.83 -6.88
C ALA A 158 2.63 -3.93 -7.16
N TRP A 159 1.78 -3.34 -6.30
CA TRP A 159 0.31 -3.45 -6.40
C TRP A 159 -0.36 -2.21 -7.04
N ASN A 160 0.38 -1.14 -7.37
CA ASN A 160 -0.20 0.03 -8.04
C ASN A 160 -0.30 -0.18 -9.57
N LYS A 161 -1.53 -0.14 -10.12
CA LYS A 161 -1.77 -0.23 -11.57
C LYS A 161 -1.75 1.13 -12.29
N ARG A 162 -2.29 2.18 -11.66
CA ARG A 162 -2.41 3.52 -12.28
C ARG A 162 -1.06 4.23 -12.21
N ASN A 163 -0.56 4.74 -13.34
CA ASN A 163 0.75 5.36 -13.57
C ASN A 163 2.01 4.46 -13.45
N ASN A 164 1.92 3.21 -12.98
CA ASN A 164 3.08 2.31 -12.89
C ASN A 164 3.33 1.40 -14.10
N GLY A 165 2.37 1.26 -15.01
CA GLY A 165 2.43 0.25 -16.09
C GLY A 165 1.70 -1.03 -15.68
N GLU A 166 1.97 -2.14 -16.37
CA GLU A 166 1.40 -3.44 -15.98
C GLU A 166 1.88 -3.88 -14.60
N ARG A 167 1.00 -4.58 -13.87
CA ARG A 167 1.32 -5.21 -12.59
C ARG A 167 2.51 -6.16 -12.79
N ARG A 168 3.36 -6.30 -11.77
CA ARG A 168 4.36 -7.38 -11.69
C ARG A 168 3.72 -8.57 -10.97
N PRO A 169 3.06 -9.52 -11.69
CA PRO A 169 2.34 -10.62 -11.05
C PRO A 169 3.27 -11.66 -10.40
N ASP A 170 4.56 -11.67 -10.77
CA ASP A 170 5.55 -12.66 -10.34
C ASP A 170 6.43 -12.21 -9.15
N ASP A 171 6.22 -10.99 -8.62
CA ASP A 171 6.91 -10.44 -7.44
C ASP A 171 6.04 -10.54 -6.16
#